data_AF-A0A2L0EUB5-F1
#
_entry.id   AF-A0A2L0EUB5-F1
#
_cell.length_a   1.000
_cell.length_b   1.000
_cell.length_c   1.000
_cell.angle_alpha   90.00
_cell.angle_beta   90.00
_cell.angle_gamma   90.00
#
_symmetry.space_group_name_H-M   'P 1'
#
loop_
_entity.id
_entity.type
_entity.pdbx_description
1 polymer ?
#
loop_
_entity_poly.entity_id
_entity_poly.type
_entity_poly.pdbx_seq_one_letter_code
_entity_poly.pdbx_strand_id
1 'polypeptide(L)'
;MGYDAELAVAVEAARRAGALLRAEFHRPGGPRGAGTHADIDVEVEVLLREALTRATPHGFLGEETGAADGADPSHRWVVDPNDGTASFLHGYRGASVSIGLLRGNTPVLGVVFAYAYPDDDGDLIAWAEGTGPIQRNGAAVSASLAGGALDRYAVVLLSQSADYLPARNARCVAPARFLALPSLAYRLALAAVGEAVAAVSLSRPRSWDYAAGHALVRAAGGELVDDDGAPVDYTAAQEGELCRVFGGAPAAVRELARRPWNAVVHGRVPAPQGTYGLLRPSRSLLARGSAGALARAQGCLLGQLAGDALGALVEFKTAEDIARRYPGGVRDLADGGTWDTLAGQPTDDSEMALMLARSIVRKRGFVADAALDAYVHWYGSRPFDIGNTTAAALRAAAGAPLPSERLAHARAGASWTSQANGSVMRAAPLGLLGAGRPREAAAWARDDSALTHPHPVCCASSAAFVAAVAAAVGGAGVEGAFAAALAQAEQRGERAVIDALAAARRAPPPSASHHAGWVLIALQNAFYQLLHAPSLEQGLVATVMAGGDTDTNAAIAGALLGAAHGRDAVPARFRRLVLTCRPLPEAGAKHRRPPELWPVDAMLLAEALLASGR
;
A
#
# COMPACT_ATOMS: atom_id res chain seq x y z
N MET A 1 15.27 -7.53 36.80
CA MET A 1 16.48 -7.18 36.01
C MET A 1 15.98 -6.80 34.64
N GLY A 2 16.25 -5.56 34.20
CA GLY A 2 15.84 -5.08 32.87
C GLY A 2 16.95 -5.33 31.85
N TYR A 3 16.58 -5.44 30.59
CA TYR A 3 17.49 -5.59 29.44
C TYR A 3 17.75 -4.26 28.73
N ASP A 4 17.75 -3.13 29.47
CA ASP A 4 17.82 -1.78 28.88
C ASP A 4 19.14 -1.55 28.11
N ALA A 5 20.27 -2.05 28.63
CA ALA A 5 21.57 -1.90 28.00
C ALA A 5 21.67 -2.75 26.73
N GLU A 6 21.23 -4.01 26.79
CA GLU A 6 21.18 -4.93 25.67
C GLU A 6 20.27 -4.41 24.55
N LEU A 7 19.12 -3.84 24.92
CA LEU A 7 18.16 -3.24 23.99
C LEU A 7 18.76 -2.02 23.29
N ALA A 8 19.42 -1.12 24.02
CA ALA A 8 20.07 0.04 23.45
C ALA A 8 21.15 -0.34 22.43
N VAL A 9 21.99 -1.33 22.76
CA VAL A 9 23.03 -1.85 21.85
C VAL A 9 22.41 -2.47 20.60
N ALA A 10 21.39 -3.31 20.76
CA ALA A 10 20.73 -3.97 19.63
C ALA A 10 20.03 -2.98 18.70
N VAL A 11 19.37 -1.95 19.23
CA VAL A 11 18.74 -0.89 18.42
C VAL A 11 19.77 -0.10 17.62
N GLU A 12 20.89 0.28 18.24
CA GLU A 12 21.96 1.00 17.55
C GLU A 12 22.62 0.14 16.46
N ALA A 13 22.90 -1.14 16.78
CA ALA A 13 23.45 -2.09 15.82
C ALA A 13 22.52 -2.30 14.62
N ALA A 14 21.21 -2.46 14.86
CA ALA A 14 20.20 -2.59 13.81
C ALA A 14 20.15 -1.36 12.90
N ARG A 15 20.21 -0.14 13.46
CA ARG A 15 20.22 1.11 12.66
C ARG A 15 21.44 1.20 11.75
N ARG A 16 22.62 0.84 12.27
CA ARG A 16 23.88 0.81 11.50
C ARG A 16 23.83 -0.23 10.37
N ALA A 17 23.36 -1.44 10.67
CA ALA A 17 23.15 -2.50 9.69
C ALA A 17 22.16 -2.07 8.60
N GLY A 18 21.00 -1.54 8.99
CA GLY A 18 19.97 -1.08 8.06
C GLY A 18 20.44 0.06 7.15
N ALA A 19 21.35 0.92 7.60
CA ALA A 19 21.95 1.94 6.75
C ALA A 19 22.80 1.35 5.61
N LEU A 20 23.58 0.30 5.90
CA LEU A 20 24.37 -0.43 4.89
C LEU A 20 23.45 -1.17 3.90
N LEU A 21 22.46 -1.90 4.42
CA LEU A 21 21.50 -2.64 3.59
C LEU A 21 20.68 -1.72 2.68
N ARG A 22 20.24 -0.55 3.19
CA ARG A 22 19.55 0.46 2.38
C ARG A 22 20.45 1.03 1.30
N ALA A 23 21.73 1.26 1.58
CA ALA A 23 22.69 1.71 0.57
C ALA A 23 22.88 0.64 -0.52
N GLU A 24 22.95 -0.64 -0.13
CA GLU A 24 23.04 -1.77 -1.07
C GLU A 24 21.74 -1.93 -1.89
N PHE A 25 20.56 -1.77 -1.27
CA PHE A 25 19.25 -1.80 -1.95
C PHE A 25 19.19 -0.79 -3.11
N HIS A 26 19.75 0.40 -2.88
CA HIS A 26 19.78 1.49 -3.84
C HIS A 26 21.01 1.49 -4.75
N ARG A 27 21.87 0.46 -4.70
CA ARG A 27 23.05 0.36 -5.54
C ARG A 27 22.69 0.48 -7.03
N PRO A 28 23.49 1.18 -7.87
CA PRO A 28 23.30 1.13 -9.32
C PRO A 28 23.38 -0.32 -9.83
N GLY A 29 22.36 -0.77 -10.56
CA GLY A 29 22.23 -2.20 -10.95
C GLY A 29 21.53 -3.08 -9.90
N GLY A 30 21.16 -2.52 -8.76
CA GLY A 30 20.55 -3.19 -7.61
C GLY A 30 21.55 -3.92 -6.71
N PRO A 31 21.07 -4.58 -5.65
CA PRO A 31 21.91 -5.26 -4.68
C PRO A 31 22.70 -6.41 -5.30
N ARG A 32 23.91 -6.62 -4.77
CA ARG A 32 24.81 -7.75 -5.09
C ARG A 32 24.28 -9.07 -4.52
N GLY A 33 24.60 -10.16 -5.23
CA GLY A 33 24.18 -11.52 -4.87
C GLY A 33 23.11 -12.11 -5.78
N ALA A 34 22.69 -13.34 -5.47
CA ALA A 34 21.78 -14.13 -6.29
C ALA A 34 21.02 -15.18 -5.47
N GLY A 35 19.84 -15.57 -5.96
CA GLY A 35 19.01 -16.58 -5.31
C GLY A 35 18.52 -16.12 -3.94
N THR A 36 19.01 -16.76 -2.89
CA THR A 36 18.66 -16.49 -1.49
C THR A 36 19.80 -15.86 -0.69
N HIS A 37 20.89 -15.44 -1.34
CA HIS A 37 22.07 -14.90 -0.67
C HIS A 37 22.50 -13.57 -1.29
N ALA A 38 22.65 -12.53 -0.47
CA ALA A 38 23.21 -11.26 -0.87
C ALA A 38 24.59 -11.07 -0.23
N ASP A 39 25.57 -10.61 -1.01
CA ASP A 39 26.96 -10.45 -0.52
C ASP A 39 27.05 -9.54 0.73
N ILE A 40 26.11 -8.59 0.85
CA ILE A 40 26.02 -7.65 1.98
C ILE A 40 25.60 -8.34 3.29
N ASP A 41 24.96 -9.50 3.23
CA ASP A 41 24.41 -10.19 4.40
C ASP A 41 25.55 -10.59 5.36
N VAL A 42 26.64 -11.14 4.81
CA VAL A 42 27.87 -11.47 5.57
C VAL A 42 28.53 -10.22 6.16
N GLU A 43 28.66 -9.15 5.36
CA GLU A 43 29.29 -7.89 5.80
C GLU A 43 28.52 -7.29 7.00
N VAL A 44 27.19 -7.33 6.94
CA VAL A 44 26.30 -6.83 7.99
C VAL A 44 26.32 -7.73 9.22
N GLU A 45 26.30 -9.05 9.06
CA GLU A 45 26.32 -9.95 10.21
C GLU A 45 27.62 -9.84 11.01
N VAL A 46 28.77 -9.69 10.33
CA VAL A 46 30.05 -9.43 11.01
C VAL A 46 29.98 -8.17 11.88
N LEU A 47 29.40 -7.09 11.35
CA LEU A 47 29.18 -5.86 12.12
C LEU A 47 28.28 -6.09 13.33
N LEU A 48 27.17 -6.81 13.15
CA LEU A 48 26.22 -7.10 14.22
C LEU A 48 26.87 -7.97 15.31
N ARG A 49 27.56 -9.04 14.91
CA ARG A 49 28.29 -9.94 15.81
C ARG A 49 29.29 -9.18 16.65
N GLU A 50 30.13 -8.37 16.02
CA GLU A 50 31.13 -7.57 16.74
C GLU A 50 30.49 -6.59 17.71
N ALA A 51 29.42 -5.91 17.32
CA ALA A 51 28.74 -4.93 18.17
C ALA A 51 28.11 -5.58 19.41
N LEU A 52 27.40 -6.69 19.22
CA LEU A 52 26.64 -7.38 20.26
C LEU A 52 27.56 -8.12 21.26
N THR A 53 28.52 -8.88 20.75
CA THR A 53 29.43 -9.72 21.59
C THR A 53 30.51 -8.91 22.30
N ARG A 54 30.84 -7.71 21.80
CA ARG A 54 31.75 -6.79 22.52
C ARG A 54 31.07 -6.08 23.67
N ALA A 55 29.78 -5.79 23.53
CA ALA A 55 29.01 -5.07 24.53
C ALA A 55 28.42 -5.97 25.62
N THR A 56 28.30 -7.28 25.36
CA THR A 56 27.61 -8.23 26.24
C THR A 56 28.36 -9.57 26.33
N PRO A 57 28.27 -10.31 27.44
CA PRO A 57 28.96 -11.60 27.60
C PRO A 57 28.24 -12.78 26.92
N HIS A 58 27.15 -12.54 26.21
CA HIS A 58 26.26 -13.58 25.70
C HIS A 58 26.82 -14.33 24.49
N GLY A 59 26.36 -15.56 24.27
CA GLY A 59 26.66 -16.30 23.04
C GLY A 59 26.05 -15.66 21.80
N PHE A 60 26.40 -16.16 20.62
CA PHE A 60 25.91 -15.67 19.33
C PHE A 60 25.52 -16.84 18.41
N LEU A 61 24.45 -16.66 17.65
CA LEU A 61 24.04 -17.51 16.54
C LEU A 61 23.56 -16.58 15.43
N GLY A 62 24.27 -16.58 14.31
CA GLY A 62 23.86 -15.87 13.11
C GLY A 62 23.62 -16.79 11.92
N GLU A 63 22.85 -16.32 10.95
CA GLU A 63 22.56 -17.02 9.70
C GLU A 63 23.83 -17.27 8.88
N GLU A 64 24.71 -16.27 8.77
CA GLU A 64 25.84 -16.26 7.84
C GLU A 64 27.16 -16.73 8.49
N THR A 65 27.40 -16.37 9.76
CA THR A 65 28.67 -16.59 10.47
C THR A 65 28.58 -17.67 11.56
N GLY A 66 27.40 -18.28 11.71
CA GLY A 66 27.14 -19.41 12.59
C GLY A 66 27.23 -19.08 14.07
N ALA A 67 27.44 -20.13 14.89
CA ALA A 67 27.44 -20.02 16.34
C ALA A 67 28.81 -19.58 16.91
N ALA A 68 28.79 -18.88 18.04
CA ALA A 68 29.93 -18.72 18.95
C ALA A 68 29.46 -18.74 20.41
N ASP A 69 30.31 -19.31 21.26
CA ASP A 69 30.09 -19.33 22.69
C ASP A 69 30.40 -17.96 23.32
N GLY A 70 29.62 -17.61 24.33
CA GLY A 70 29.83 -16.43 25.17
C GLY A 70 30.31 -16.82 26.56
N ALA A 71 30.77 -15.83 27.33
CA ALA A 71 31.12 -16.04 28.74
C ALA A 71 29.87 -16.34 29.61
N ASP A 72 28.70 -15.86 29.19
CA ASP A 72 27.40 -16.21 29.78
C ASP A 72 26.69 -17.27 28.92
N PRO A 73 26.62 -18.53 29.36
CA PRO A 73 25.96 -19.61 28.63
C PRO A 73 24.43 -19.55 28.73
N SER A 74 23.86 -18.71 29.60
CA SER A 74 22.41 -18.62 29.80
C SER A 74 21.72 -17.74 28.76
N HIS A 75 22.47 -16.90 28.05
CA HIS A 75 21.96 -15.99 27.03
C HIS A 75 22.65 -16.17 25.69
N ARG A 76 21.88 -15.97 24.61
CA ARG A 76 22.38 -16.07 23.24
C ARG A 76 21.68 -15.07 22.33
N TRP A 77 22.46 -14.26 21.63
CA TRP A 77 21.99 -13.48 20.48
C TRP A 77 21.65 -14.41 19.32
N VAL A 78 20.50 -14.20 18.70
CA VAL A 78 20.05 -14.92 17.51
C VAL A 78 19.73 -13.89 16.45
N VAL A 79 20.47 -13.91 15.33
CA VAL A 79 20.51 -12.81 14.36
C VAL A 79 20.30 -13.32 12.96
N ASP A 80 19.42 -12.65 12.23
CA ASP A 80 19.37 -12.67 10.77
C ASP A 80 19.72 -11.25 10.29
N PRO A 81 20.81 -11.08 9.52
CA PRO A 81 21.26 -9.78 9.07
C PRO A 81 20.28 -9.13 8.08
N ASN A 82 19.48 -9.91 7.34
CA ASN A 82 18.64 -9.45 6.25
C ASN A 82 17.45 -10.37 5.91
N ASP A 83 16.60 -10.69 6.88
CA ASP A 83 15.43 -11.56 6.68
C ASP A 83 14.59 -11.09 5.49
N GLY A 84 14.38 -11.98 4.52
CA GLY A 84 13.76 -11.68 3.24
C GLY A 84 14.73 -11.36 2.09
N THR A 85 16.02 -11.74 2.19
CA THR A 85 17.09 -11.55 1.19
C THR A 85 16.64 -11.80 -0.25
N ALA A 86 15.92 -12.91 -0.51
CA ALA A 86 15.47 -13.21 -1.87
C ALA A 86 14.57 -12.09 -2.44
N SER A 87 13.66 -11.53 -1.65
CA SER A 87 12.78 -10.44 -2.12
C SER A 87 13.54 -9.11 -2.23
N PHE A 88 14.47 -8.85 -1.31
CA PHE A 88 15.40 -7.71 -1.37
C PHE A 88 16.19 -7.71 -2.69
N LEU A 89 16.72 -8.86 -3.12
CA LEU A 89 17.43 -9.02 -4.39
C LEU A 89 16.54 -8.72 -5.62
N HIS A 90 15.23 -8.91 -5.51
CA HIS A 90 14.26 -8.59 -6.56
C HIS A 90 13.72 -7.15 -6.49
N GLY A 91 14.16 -6.35 -5.52
CA GLY A 91 13.74 -4.96 -5.34
C GLY A 91 12.44 -4.78 -4.55
N TYR A 92 11.97 -5.80 -3.83
CA TYR A 92 10.87 -5.60 -2.87
C TYR A 92 11.39 -4.87 -1.62
N ARG A 93 10.60 -3.90 -1.15
CA ARG A 93 10.75 -3.33 0.19
C ARG A 93 10.18 -4.29 1.23
N GLY A 94 10.70 -4.24 2.46
CA GLY A 94 10.17 -5.02 3.59
C GLY A 94 11.01 -6.23 4.00
N ALA A 95 12.24 -6.34 3.51
CA ALA A 95 13.29 -7.09 4.20
C ALA A 95 13.73 -6.34 5.47
N SER A 96 14.27 -7.05 6.46
CA SER A 96 14.58 -6.45 7.75
C SER A 96 15.80 -7.04 8.43
N VAL A 97 16.48 -6.24 9.24
CA VAL A 97 17.43 -6.75 10.24
C VAL A 97 16.63 -7.36 11.40
N SER A 98 16.96 -8.58 11.82
CA SER A 98 16.32 -9.29 12.93
C SER A 98 17.35 -9.60 14.02
N ILE A 99 17.17 -9.07 15.23
CA ILE A 99 18.05 -9.29 16.38
C ILE A 99 17.21 -9.73 17.57
N GLY A 100 17.32 -11.01 17.95
CA GLY A 100 16.70 -11.57 19.15
C GLY A 100 17.73 -11.89 20.24
N LEU A 101 17.33 -11.80 21.52
CA LEU A 101 18.08 -12.35 22.64
C LEU A 101 17.26 -13.45 23.30
N LEU A 102 17.86 -14.64 23.43
CA LEU A 102 17.30 -15.74 24.19
C LEU A 102 17.89 -15.76 25.60
N ARG A 103 17.06 -16.07 26.59
CA ARG A 103 17.47 -16.56 27.92
C ARG A 103 17.03 -18.02 28.02
N GLY A 104 17.97 -18.95 27.92
CA GLY A 104 17.66 -20.36 27.67
C GLY A 104 16.82 -20.51 26.39
N ASN A 105 15.58 -20.98 26.53
CA ASN A 105 14.65 -21.15 25.40
C ASN A 105 13.65 -20.00 25.22
N THR A 106 13.78 -18.92 25.99
CA THR A 106 12.79 -17.84 26.03
C THR A 106 13.33 -16.59 25.31
N PRO A 107 12.66 -16.08 24.28
CA PRO A 107 13.06 -14.84 23.63
C PRO A 107 12.65 -13.64 24.49
N VAL A 108 13.64 -13.00 25.12
CA VAL A 108 13.47 -11.93 26.12
C VAL A 108 13.66 -10.52 25.55
N LEU A 109 14.20 -10.40 24.35
CA LEU A 109 14.39 -9.13 23.62
C LEU A 109 14.26 -9.38 22.12
N GLY A 110 13.61 -8.45 21.43
CA GLY A 110 13.53 -8.45 19.96
C GLY A 110 13.66 -7.04 19.40
N VAL A 111 14.52 -6.88 18.40
CA VAL A 111 14.63 -5.70 17.55
C VAL A 111 14.48 -6.14 16.10
N VAL A 112 13.48 -5.58 15.42
CA VAL A 112 13.24 -5.81 13.99
C VAL A 112 13.25 -4.46 13.29
N PHE A 113 14.09 -4.31 12.27
CA PHE A 113 14.21 -3.06 11.51
C PHE A 113 14.03 -3.29 10.01
N ALA A 114 12.84 -2.98 9.50
CA ALA A 114 12.55 -2.94 8.07
C ALA A 114 13.12 -1.65 7.47
N TYR A 115 14.41 -1.67 7.14
CA TYR A 115 15.25 -0.50 6.87
C TYR A 115 14.90 0.31 5.62
N ALA A 116 14.03 -0.23 4.75
CA ALA A 116 13.58 0.43 3.53
C ALA A 116 12.06 0.30 3.30
N TYR A 117 11.28 0.02 4.35
CA TYR A 117 9.82 -0.06 4.28
C TYR A 117 9.16 0.84 5.34
N PRO A 118 8.02 1.48 5.01
CA PRO A 118 7.37 1.56 3.69
C PRO A 118 8.11 2.46 2.69
N ASP A 119 9.12 3.18 3.16
CA ASP A 119 10.05 4.01 2.41
C ASP A 119 11.44 3.99 3.10
N ASP A 120 12.34 4.88 2.68
CA ASP A 120 13.74 4.88 3.12
C ASP A 120 13.95 5.33 4.58
N ASP A 121 12.93 5.88 5.26
CA ASP A 121 13.02 6.19 6.70
C ASP A 121 13.01 4.88 7.54
N GLY A 122 12.40 3.83 7.00
CA GLY A 122 12.32 2.51 7.60
C GLY A 122 11.33 2.39 8.76
N ASP A 123 11.14 1.18 9.26
CA ASP A 123 10.26 0.89 10.39
C ASP A 123 10.97 -0.02 11.41
N LEU A 124 11.28 0.53 12.58
CA LEU A 124 11.97 -0.16 13.67
C LEU A 124 11.01 -0.45 14.81
N ILE A 125 10.84 -1.74 15.14
CA ILE A 125 10.00 -2.23 16.24
C ILE A 125 10.90 -2.97 17.22
N ALA A 126 10.85 -2.58 18.50
CA ALA A 126 11.75 -3.07 19.51
C ALA A 126 11.09 -3.24 20.88
N TRP A 127 11.52 -4.24 21.64
CA TRP A 127 11.08 -4.49 23.01
C TRP A 127 12.06 -5.39 23.75
N ALA A 128 12.14 -5.25 25.07
CA ALA A 128 12.78 -6.21 25.94
C ALA A 128 12.07 -6.36 27.30
N GLU A 129 12.19 -7.54 27.90
CA GLU A 129 11.60 -7.85 29.22
C GLU A 129 12.05 -6.82 30.27
N GLY A 130 11.10 -6.24 31.00
CA GLY A 130 11.38 -5.24 32.03
C GLY A 130 11.63 -3.81 31.54
N THR A 131 11.54 -3.52 30.24
CA THR A 131 11.83 -2.18 29.66
C THR A 131 10.59 -1.35 29.29
N GLY A 132 9.38 -1.85 29.61
CA GLY A 132 8.11 -1.18 29.32
C GLY A 132 7.40 -1.73 28.08
N PRO A 133 6.54 -0.93 27.41
CA PRO A 133 5.79 -1.36 26.23
C PRO A 133 6.67 -1.44 24.99
N ILE A 134 6.19 -2.18 23.97
CA ILE A 134 6.81 -2.23 22.64
C ILE A 134 6.97 -0.80 22.10
N GLN A 135 8.13 -0.51 21.51
CA GLN A 135 8.43 0.76 20.85
C GLN A 135 8.41 0.56 19.33
N ARG A 136 7.76 1.47 18.60
CA ARG A 136 7.84 1.58 17.13
C ARG A 136 8.36 2.97 16.77
N ASN A 137 9.52 3.04 16.12
CA ASN A 137 10.19 4.28 15.75
C ASN A 137 10.35 5.27 16.93
N GLY A 138 10.59 4.75 18.14
CA GLY A 138 10.75 5.55 19.36
C GLY A 138 9.45 5.97 20.06
N ALA A 139 8.29 5.57 19.54
CA ALA A 139 7.00 5.79 20.18
C ALA A 139 6.47 4.49 20.80
N ALA A 140 5.92 4.59 22.02
CA ALA A 140 5.28 3.47 22.69
C ALA A 140 4.01 3.03 21.95
N VAL A 141 3.86 1.72 21.73
CA VAL A 141 2.68 1.09 21.14
C VAL A 141 1.94 0.28 22.19
N SER A 142 0.63 0.51 22.30
CA SER A 142 -0.26 -0.26 23.17
C SER A 142 -1.19 -1.11 22.31
N ALA A 143 -0.68 -2.25 21.82
CA ALA A 143 -1.45 -3.26 21.10
C ALA A 143 -1.51 -4.56 21.92
N SER A 144 -2.57 -5.34 21.73
CA SER A 144 -2.72 -6.65 22.39
C SER A 144 -3.24 -7.67 21.38
N LEU A 145 -2.57 -8.81 21.32
CA LEU A 145 -2.94 -9.97 20.51
C LEU A 145 -3.91 -10.90 21.26
N ALA A 146 -4.07 -10.75 22.58
CA ALA A 146 -4.83 -11.69 23.41
C ALA A 146 -6.31 -11.84 22.97
N GLY A 147 -6.92 -10.79 22.42
CA GLY A 147 -8.31 -10.79 21.95
C GLY A 147 -8.49 -10.95 20.44
N GLY A 148 -7.41 -11.13 19.68
CA GLY A 148 -7.48 -11.21 18.22
C GLY A 148 -8.12 -12.51 17.73
N ALA A 149 -8.96 -12.42 16.71
CA ALA A 149 -9.60 -13.56 16.06
C ALA A 149 -9.61 -13.39 14.53
N LEU A 150 -9.91 -14.47 13.81
CA LEU A 150 -10.17 -14.38 12.37
C LEU A 150 -11.57 -13.85 12.14
N ASP A 151 -11.68 -12.71 11.47
CA ASP A 151 -12.92 -12.15 10.94
C ASP A 151 -12.68 -11.55 9.56
N ARG A 152 -13.74 -11.11 8.87
CA ARG A 152 -13.68 -10.58 7.49
C ARG A 152 -12.83 -9.32 7.27
N TYR A 153 -12.47 -8.62 8.34
CA TYR A 153 -11.63 -7.42 8.32
C TYR A 153 -10.25 -7.65 8.96
N ALA A 154 -10.07 -8.76 9.67
CA ALA A 154 -8.79 -9.21 10.17
C ALA A 154 -7.81 -9.46 9.02
N VAL A 155 -6.52 -9.25 9.30
CA VAL A 155 -5.44 -9.46 8.33
C VAL A 155 -4.45 -10.48 8.87
N VAL A 156 -4.08 -11.42 8.00
CA VAL A 156 -3.02 -12.39 8.21
C VAL A 156 -1.85 -12.05 7.29
N LEU A 157 -0.64 -11.95 7.84
CA LEU A 157 0.56 -11.62 7.09
C LEU A 157 1.24 -12.89 6.56
N LEU A 158 1.37 -12.97 5.24
CA LEU A 158 1.96 -14.12 4.54
C LEU A 158 3.26 -13.73 3.85
N SER A 159 4.04 -14.73 3.44
CA SER A 159 5.26 -14.48 2.66
C SER A 159 4.93 -13.80 1.33
N GLN A 160 5.92 -13.10 0.75
CA GLN A 160 5.77 -12.39 -0.52
C GLN A 160 5.22 -13.27 -1.66
N SER A 161 5.46 -14.58 -1.62
CA SER A 161 4.96 -15.52 -2.63
C SER A 161 3.45 -15.75 -2.60
N ALA A 162 2.74 -15.30 -1.55
CA ALA A 162 1.30 -15.45 -1.43
C ALA A 162 0.52 -14.77 -2.59
N ASP A 163 1.07 -13.68 -3.14
CA ASP A 163 0.49 -12.97 -4.29
C ASP A 163 0.50 -13.80 -5.59
N TYR A 164 1.33 -14.84 -5.67
CA TYR A 164 1.36 -15.73 -6.83
C TYR A 164 0.26 -16.80 -6.80
N LEU A 165 -0.33 -17.05 -5.64
CA LEU A 165 -1.39 -18.05 -5.43
C LEU A 165 -2.55 -17.46 -4.60
N PRO A 166 -3.17 -16.34 -5.03
CA PRO A 166 -4.01 -15.53 -4.16
C PRO A 166 -5.29 -16.27 -3.70
N ALA A 167 -5.94 -17.04 -4.57
CA ALA A 167 -7.14 -17.80 -4.21
C ALA A 167 -6.86 -18.90 -3.17
N ARG A 168 -5.71 -19.59 -3.30
CA ARG A 168 -5.33 -20.65 -2.35
C ARG A 168 -5.03 -20.08 -0.97
N ASN A 169 -4.28 -18.98 -0.93
CA ASN A 169 -3.99 -18.27 0.31
C ASN A 169 -5.26 -17.68 0.93
N ALA A 170 -6.13 -17.03 0.15
CA ALA A 170 -7.41 -16.50 0.62
C ALA A 170 -8.28 -17.60 1.27
N ARG A 171 -8.34 -18.79 0.65
CA ARG A 171 -9.07 -19.93 1.24
C ARG A 171 -8.50 -20.39 2.59
N CYS A 172 -7.17 -20.38 2.74
CA CYS A 172 -6.52 -20.78 3.99
C CYS A 172 -6.72 -19.78 5.12
N VAL A 173 -6.79 -18.48 4.82
CA VAL A 173 -6.97 -17.43 5.84
C VAL A 173 -8.45 -17.09 6.11
N ALA A 174 -9.38 -17.56 5.27
CA ALA A 174 -10.80 -17.23 5.39
C ALA A 174 -11.37 -17.50 6.80
N PRO A 175 -12.18 -16.58 7.37
CA PRO A 175 -12.77 -15.42 6.70
C PRO A 175 -11.85 -14.19 6.57
N ALA A 176 -10.65 -14.23 7.13
CA ALA A 176 -9.72 -13.11 7.12
C ALA A 176 -9.15 -12.81 5.73
N ARG A 177 -8.51 -11.65 5.65
CA ARG A 177 -7.78 -11.17 4.47
C ARG A 177 -6.30 -11.43 4.66
N PHE A 178 -5.49 -11.30 3.61
CA PHE A 178 -4.04 -11.40 3.74
C PHE A 178 -3.28 -10.25 3.09
N LEU A 179 -2.12 -9.94 3.64
CA LEU A 179 -1.11 -9.06 3.05
C LEU A 179 0.20 -9.85 2.92
N ALA A 180 0.84 -9.75 1.75
CA ALA A 180 2.11 -10.42 1.48
C ALA A 180 3.26 -9.46 1.79
N LEU A 181 4.22 -9.89 2.62
CA LEU A 181 5.44 -9.14 2.95
C LEU A 181 6.66 -10.08 2.97
N PRO A 182 7.87 -9.59 2.66
CA PRO A 182 9.07 -10.43 2.60
C PRO A 182 9.46 -11.09 3.93
N SER A 183 9.89 -10.29 4.91
CA SER A 183 10.49 -10.77 6.16
C SER A 183 9.46 -11.46 7.07
N LEU A 184 9.79 -12.62 7.64
CA LEU A 184 9.01 -13.22 8.73
C LEU A 184 9.11 -12.42 10.02
N ALA A 185 10.31 -11.99 10.41
CA ALA A 185 10.55 -11.21 11.62
C ALA A 185 9.70 -9.94 11.63
N TYR A 186 9.64 -9.22 10.50
CA TYR A 186 8.84 -8.01 10.34
C TYR A 186 7.34 -8.30 10.32
N ARG A 187 6.91 -9.41 9.72
CA ARG A 187 5.49 -9.82 9.80
C ARG A 187 5.06 -10.11 11.23
N LEU A 188 5.89 -10.79 12.02
CA LEU A 188 5.63 -11.01 13.45
C LEU A 188 5.62 -9.69 14.23
N ALA A 189 6.56 -8.79 13.95
CA ALA A 189 6.61 -7.46 14.55
C ALA A 189 5.36 -6.63 14.25
N LEU A 190 4.88 -6.63 13.00
CA LEU A 190 3.64 -5.96 12.59
C LEU A 190 2.40 -6.52 13.29
N ALA A 191 2.32 -7.84 13.47
CA ALA A 191 1.26 -8.44 14.28
C ALA A 191 1.32 -7.95 15.74
N ALA A 192 2.51 -7.92 16.34
CA ALA A 192 2.71 -7.46 17.72
C ALA A 192 2.29 -5.99 17.95
N VAL A 193 2.44 -5.12 16.95
CA VAL A 193 2.00 -3.72 17.01
C VAL A 193 0.55 -3.48 16.54
N GLY A 194 -0.21 -4.56 16.27
CA GLY A 194 -1.65 -4.50 16.00
C GLY A 194 -2.05 -4.25 14.55
N GLU A 195 -1.13 -4.35 13.59
CA GLU A 195 -1.43 -4.19 12.15
C GLU A 195 -2.11 -5.44 11.56
N ALA A 196 -1.92 -6.60 12.20
CA ALA A 196 -2.45 -7.90 11.80
C ALA A 196 -2.77 -8.77 13.01
N VAL A 197 -3.61 -9.80 12.83
CA VAL A 197 -3.94 -10.76 13.90
C VAL A 197 -2.98 -11.95 13.94
N ALA A 198 -2.30 -12.24 12.84
CA ALA A 198 -1.32 -13.31 12.74
C ALA A 198 -0.34 -13.10 11.59
N ALA A 199 0.82 -13.75 11.67
CA ALA A 199 1.80 -13.94 10.63
C ALA A 199 2.08 -15.44 10.44
N VAL A 200 2.23 -15.89 9.19
CA VAL A 200 2.41 -17.31 8.85
C VAL A 200 3.58 -17.48 7.89
N SER A 201 4.52 -18.35 8.20
CA SER A 201 5.55 -18.79 7.25
C SER A 201 5.32 -20.24 6.84
N LEU A 202 5.40 -20.50 5.52
CA LEU A 202 5.27 -21.83 4.94
C LEU A 202 6.61 -22.39 4.43
N SER A 203 7.71 -21.72 4.77
CA SER A 203 9.01 -21.83 4.09
C SER A 203 10.12 -22.36 4.99
N ARG A 204 9.83 -23.31 5.89
CA ARG A 204 10.81 -23.95 6.79
C ARG A 204 11.76 -22.96 7.48
N PRO A 205 11.21 -22.02 8.28
CA PRO A 205 12.02 -20.96 8.86
C PRO A 205 12.99 -21.49 9.92
N ARG A 206 14.08 -20.76 10.12
CA ARG A 206 15.12 -21.00 11.13
C ARG A 206 14.92 -20.08 12.33
N SER A 207 15.58 -20.39 13.45
CA SER A 207 15.42 -19.63 14.71
C SER A 207 15.68 -18.13 14.55
N TRP A 208 16.61 -17.75 13.68
CA TRP A 208 16.93 -16.35 13.38
C TRP A 208 15.84 -15.59 12.62
N ASP A 209 15.01 -16.26 11.82
CA ASP A 209 13.89 -15.65 11.08
C ASP A 209 12.75 -15.20 12.02
N TYR A 210 12.64 -15.78 13.22
CA TYR A 210 11.50 -15.55 14.10
C TYR A 210 11.86 -15.22 15.56
N ALA A 211 13.10 -15.37 16.04
CA ALA A 211 13.45 -15.09 17.45
C ALA A 211 13.08 -13.66 17.87
N ALA A 212 13.49 -12.65 17.09
CA ALA A 212 13.20 -11.25 17.36
C ALA A 212 11.69 -10.96 17.30
N GLY A 213 11.03 -11.43 16.24
CA GLY A 213 9.58 -11.31 16.06
C GLY A 213 8.78 -12.00 17.16
N HIS A 214 9.24 -13.16 17.64
CA HIS A 214 8.61 -13.92 18.71
C HIS A 214 8.69 -13.18 20.05
N ALA A 215 9.82 -12.53 20.37
CA ALA A 215 9.91 -11.67 21.55
C ALA A 215 8.82 -10.58 21.55
N LEU A 216 8.62 -9.93 20.40
CA LEU A 216 7.60 -8.90 20.21
C LEU A 216 6.17 -9.48 20.33
N VAL A 217 5.90 -10.61 19.70
CA VAL A 217 4.59 -11.29 19.79
C VAL A 217 4.28 -11.68 21.23
N ARG A 218 5.25 -12.20 21.98
CA ARG A 218 5.09 -12.51 23.42
C ARG A 218 4.78 -11.27 24.23
N ALA A 219 5.48 -10.17 23.97
CA ALA A 219 5.24 -8.89 24.65
C ALA A 219 3.81 -8.36 24.43
N ALA A 220 3.23 -8.63 23.26
CA ALA A 220 1.85 -8.31 22.93
C ALA A 220 0.81 -9.35 23.41
N GLY A 221 1.24 -10.38 24.15
CA GLY A 221 0.36 -11.45 24.66
C GLY A 221 -0.07 -12.47 23.60
N GLY A 222 0.71 -12.61 22.53
CA GLY A 222 0.53 -13.63 21.50
C GLY A 222 1.38 -14.88 21.70
N GLU A 223 1.26 -15.80 20.76
CA GLU A 223 1.95 -17.09 20.75
C GLU A 223 2.63 -17.34 19.40
N LEU A 224 3.66 -18.17 19.36
CA LEU A 224 4.29 -18.70 18.15
C LEU A 224 4.34 -20.23 18.23
N VAL A 225 3.70 -20.90 17.27
CA VAL A 225 3.59 -22.37 17.23
C VAL A 225 4.04 -22.94 15.89
N ASP A 226 4.38 -24.22 15.89
CA ASP A 226 4.79 -25.01 14.73
C ASP A 226 3.60 -25.64 13.95
N ASP A 227 3.92 -26.57 13.05
CA ASP A 227 2.96 -27.36 12.26
C ASP A 227 1.97 -28.19 13.11
N ASP A 228 2.42 -28.68 14.26
CA ASP A 228 1.62 -29.50 15.17
C ASP A 228 0.84 -28.63 16.18
N GLY A 229 1.04 -27.32 16.13
CA GLY A 229 0.47 -26.35 17.06
C GLY A 229 1.18 -26.36 18.42
N ALA A 230 2.37 -26.96 18.52
CA ALA A 230 3.21 -26.90 19.69
C ALA A 230 4.00 -25.58 19.72
N PRO A 231 4.29 -25.01 20.92
CA PRO A 231 5.17 -23.86 21.02
C PRO A 231 6.54 -24.14 20.40
N VAL A 232 7.09 -23.16 19.65
CA VAL A 232 8.40 -23.32 19.03
C VAL A 232 9.52 -23.54 20.06
N ASP A 233 10.49 -24.39 19.73
CA ASP A 233 11.68 -24.67 20.52
C ASP A 233 12.95 -24.10 19.84
N TYR A 234 13.87 -23.55 20.63
CA TYR A 234 15.19 -23.05 20.22
C TYR A 234 16.33 -23.98 20.62
N THR A 235 16.05 -25.20 21.08
CA THR A 235 17.10 -26.20 21.29
C THR A 235 17.67 -26.70 19.96
N ALA A 236 18.97 -27.02 19.96
CA ALA A 236 19.70 -27.48 18.77
C ALA A 236 19.12 -28.74 18.11
N ALA A 237 18.29 -29.52 18.83
CA ALA A 237 17.65 -30.72 18.31
C ALA A 237 16.53 -30.41 17.29
N GLN A 238 15.87 -29.25 17.41
CA GLN A 238 14.75 -28.87 16.53
C GLN A 238 15.06 -27.72 15.56
N GLU A 239 16.27 -27.12 15.63
CA GLU A 239 16.66 -25.99 14.77
C GLU A 239 16.62 -26.31 13.26
N GLY A 240 16.32 -27.54 12.81
CA GLY A 240 16.10 -27.89 11.40
C GLY A 240 14.86 -28.71 11.05
N GLU A 241 13.89 -28.88 11.96
CA GLU A 241 12.72 -29.74 11.73
C GLU A 241 11.43 -28.97 11.40
N LEU A 242 11.35 -27.68 11.73
CA LEU A 242 10.16 -26.87 11.50
C LEU A 242 9.85 -26.72 10.02
N CYS A 243 8.63 -27.08 9.62
CA CYS A 243 8.18 -26.86 8.24
C CYS A 243 7.46 -25.52 8.09
N ARG A 244 6.74 -25.08 9.12
CA ARG A 244 5.91 -23.86 9.15
C ARG A 244 5.88 -23.28 10.55
N VAL A 245 5.56 -21.99 10.62
CA VAL A 245 5.27 -21.32 11.90
C VAL A 245 4.08 -20.38 11.78
N PHE A 246 3.34 -20.28 12.88
CA PHE A 246 2.15 -19.45 13.02
C PHE A 246 2.29 -18.60 14.27
N GLY A 247 2.39 -17.27 14.10
CA GLY A 247 2.61 -16.34 15.20
C GLY A 247 1.55 -15.26 15.26
N GLY A 248 1.05 -14.92 16.44
CA GLY A 248 0.01 -13.90 16.60
C GLY A 248 -0.96 -14.18 17.72
N ALA A 249 -2.22 -13.78 17.52
CA ALA A 249 -3.30 -13.96 18.47
C ALA A 249 -3.58 -15.46 18.73
N PRO A 250 -3.65 -15.93 20.00
CA PRO A 250 -3.77 -17.35 20.31
C PRO A 250 -4.99 -18.05 19.66
N ALA A 251 -6.12 -17.35 19.54
CA ALA A 251 -7.29 -17.91 18.87
C ALA A 251 -7.08 -18.07 17.36
N ALA A 252 -6.57 -17.03 16.69
CA ALA A 252 -6.30 -17.04 15.25
C ALA A 252 -5.21 -18.06 14.89
N VAL A 253 -4.12 -18.12 15.66
CA VAL A 253 -2.98 -19.02 15.43
C VAL A 253 -3.41 -20.49 15.49
N ARG A 254 -4.14 -20.89 16.53
CA ARG A 254 -4.64 -22.26 16.67
C ARG A 254 -5.57 -22.68 15.54
N GLU A 255 -6.35 -21.75 15.02
CA GLU A 255 -7.23 -21.98 13.88
C GLU A 255 -6.43 -22.13 12.59
N LEU A 256 -5.48 -21.21 12.34
CA LEU A 256 -4.64 -21.19 11.14
C LEU A 256 -3.73 -22.42 11.04
N ALA A 257 -3.15 -22.89 12.15
CA ALA A 257 -2.28 -24.07 12.18
C ALA A 257 -3.01 -25.34 11.68
N ARG A 258 -4.33 -25.43 11.89
CA ARG A 258 -5.16 -26.57 11.46
C ARG A 258 -5.64 -26.47 10.01
N ARG A 259 -5.34 -25.38 9.30
CA ARG A 259 -5.82 -25.17 7.92
C ARG A 259 -4.97 -25.96 6.90
N PRO A 260 -5.53 -26.33 5.73
CA PRO A 260 -4.87 -27.21 4.78
C PRO A 260 -3.83 -26.49 3.90
N TRP A 261 -2.73 -26.03 4.50
CA TRP A 261 -1.66 -25.27 3.82
C TRP A 261 -0.88 -26.05 2.76
N ASN A 262 -0.93 -27.39 2.77
CA ASN A 262 -0.34 -28.24 1.74
C ASN A 262 -0.80 -27.85 0.32
N ALA A 263 -2.06 -27.40 0.18
CA ALA A 263 -2.59 -26.94 -1.09
C ALA A 263 -1.89 -25.68 -1.62
N VAL A 264 -1.35 -24.83 -0.74
CA VAL A 264 -0.56 -23.65 -1.10
C VAL A 264 0.85 -24.07 -1.48
N VAL A 265 1.51 -24.87 -0.62
CA VAL A 265 2.92 -25.27 -0.78
C VAL A 265 3.16 -26.05 -2.08
N HIS A 266 2.27 -26.98 -2.42
CA HIS A 266 2.40 -27.80 -3.64
C HIS A 266 1.72 -27.17 -4.86
N GLY A 267 1.35 -25.89 -4.78
CA GLY A 267 0.67 -25.21 -5.87
C GLY A 267 1.59 -24.80 -7.00
N ARG A 268 1.25 -25.23 -8.22
CA ARG A 268 1.89 -24.67 -9.42
C ARG A 268 1.53 -23.19 -9.53
N VAL A 269 2.53 -22.33 -9.46
CA VAL A 269 2.39 -20.90 -9.75
C VAL A 269 1.91 -20.75 -11.19
N PRO A 270 0.78 -20.07 -11.44
CA PRO A 270 0.32 -19.80 -12.80
C PRO A 270 1.36 -18.94 -13.54
N ALA A 271 1.41 -19.06 -14.88
CA ALA A 271 2.14 -18.09 -15.68
C ALA A 271 1.63 -16.66 -15.39
N PRO A 272 2.48 -15.63 -15.45
CA PRO A 272 2.05 -14.24 -15.29
C PRO A 272 0.84 -13.95 -16.18
N GLN A 273 -0.24 -13.48 -15.59
CA GLN A 273 -1.48 -13.21 -16.33
C GLN A 273 -1.51 -11.78 -16.85
N GLY A 274 -1.89 -11.64 -18.13
CA GLY A 274 -2.37 -10.39 -18.71
C GLY A 274 -1.30 -9.35 -19.04
N THR A 275 -1.66 -8.44 -19.96
CA THR A 275 -0.83 -7.30 -20.38
C THR A 275 -0.57 -6.31 -19.23
N TYR A 276 -1.48 -6.26 -18.26
CA TYR A 276 -1.54 -5.29 -17.16
C TYR A 276 -1.53 -5.96 -15.78
N GLY A 277 -0.93 -7.14 -15.61
CA GLY A 277 -0.93 -7.83 -14.31
C GLY A 277 -0.35 -7.00 -13.14
N LEU A 278 -0.52 -7.51 -11.92
CA LEU A 278 0.06 -6.92 -10.71
C LEU A 278 1.56 -6.64 -10.90
N LEU A 279 1.99 -5.46 -10.47
CA LEU A 279 3.35 -4.99 -10.64
C LEU A 279 4.27 -5.82 -9.76
N ARG A 280 5.31 -6.37 -10.40
CA ARG A 280 6.46 -6.89 -9.69
C ARG A 280 7.51 -5.79 -9.63
N PRO A 281 8.15 -5.55 -8.48
CA PRO A 281 9.22 -4.57 -8.37
C PRO A 281 10.32 -4.83 -9.39
N SER A 282 10.95 -3.75 -9.81
CA SER A 282 12.14 -3.78 -10.65
C SER A 282 13.17 -2.85 -10.03
N ARG A 283 14.43 -3.28 -10.03
CA ARG A 283 15.59 -2.47 -9.60
C ARG A 283 15.66 -1.12 -10.32
N SER A 284 15.07 -1.02 -11.52
CA SER A 284 15.00 0.21 -12.34
C SER A 284 13.83 1.14 -12.01
N LEU A 285 12.92 0.72 -11.13
CA LEU A 285 11.68 1.43 -10.78
C LEU A 285 11.59 1.74 -9.28
N LEU A 286 12.74 1.84 -8.60
CA LEU A 286 12.83 2.23 -7.18
C LEU A 286 13.03 3.74 -7.06
N ALA A 287 12.25 4.38 -6.19
CA ALA A 287 12.43 5.79 -5.88
C ALA A 287 13.66 5.94 -4.96
N ARG A 288 14.65 6.74 -5.37
CA ARG A 288 15.89 6.97 -4.63
C ARG A 288 15.84 8.30 -3.87
N GLY A 289 16.20 8.31 -2.58
CA GLY A 289 16.53 9.52 -1.83
C GLY A 289 15.39 10.52 -1.69
N SER A 290 14.14 10.06 -1.63
CA SER A 290 12.96 10.94 -1.56
C SER A 290 11.83 10.35 -0.72
N ALA A 291 12.11 9.92 0.52
CA ALA A 291 11.10 9.33 1.42
C ALA A 291 9.81 10.19 1.46
N GLY A 292 9.93 11.51 1.62
CA GLY A 292 8.78 12.42 1.60
C GLY A 292 8.00 12.46 0.28
N ALA A 293 8.67 12.40 -0.88
CA ALA A 293 7.98 12.36 -2.18
C ALA A 293 7.31 11.00 -2.43
N LEU A 294 7.97 9.91 -2.01
CA LEU A 294 7.39 8.57 -2.09
C LEU A 294 6.17 8.45 -1.17
N ALA A 295 6.25 8.95 0.06
CA ALA A 295 5.13 9.00 0.99
C ALA A 295 3.94 9.78 0.41
N ARG A 296 4.17 10.92 -0.25
CA ARG A 296 3.12 11.69 -0.96
C ARG A 296 2.55 10.98 -2.19
N ALA A 297 3.39 10.32 -2.99
CA ALA A 297 2.93 9.52 -4.12
C ALA A 297 2.06 8.33 -3.67
N GLN A 298 2.50 7.60 -2.64
CA GLN A 298 1.74 6.52 -2.02
C GLN A 298 0.44 7.03 -1.37
N GLY A 299 0.51 8.16 -0.68
CA GLY A 299 -0.65 8.85 -0.12
C GLY A 299 -1.68 9.21 -1.18
N CYS A 300 -1.25 9.69 -2.35
CA CYS A 300 -2.14 10.02 -3.45
C CYS A 300 -2.95 8.81 -3.93
N LEU A 301 -2.30 7.68 -4.28
CA LEU A 301 -3.04 6.50 -4.73
C LEU A 301 -3.89 5.87 -3.62
N LEU A 302 -3.36 5.78 -2.40
CA LEU A 302 -4.11 5.23 -1.27
C LEU A 302 -5.31 6.10 -0.89
N GLY A 303 -5.15 7.42 -0.93
CA GLY A 303 -6.21 8.38 -0.67
C GLY A 303 -7.30 8.30 -1.73
N GLN A 304 -6.93 8.15 -3.00
CA GLN A 304 -7.89 7.91 -4.08
C GLN A 304 -8.69 6.62 -3.84
N LEU A 305 -7.99 5.50 -3.66
CA LEU A 305 -8.59 4.18 -3.46
C LEU A 305 -9.47 4.11 -2.22
N ALA A 306 -9.04 4.74 -1.12
CA ALA A 306 -9.83 4.81 0.11
C ALA A 306 -11.04 5.75 -0.04
N GLY A 307 -10.89 6.86 -0.75
CA GLY A 307 -11.97 7.80 -1.02
C GLY A 307 -13.08 7.18 -1.86
N ASP A 308 -12.72 6.58 -2.99
CA ASP A 308 -13.58 5.76 -3.86
C ASP A 308 -14.37 4.73 -3.03
N ALA A 309 -13.66 3.82 -2.35
CA ALA A 309 -14.30 2.75 -1.59
C ALA A 309 -15.17 3.24 -0.42
N LEU A 310 -14.85 4.40 0.18
CA LEU A 310 -15.67 5.01 1.23
C LEU A 310 -16.94 5.65 0.66
N GLY A 311 -16.80 6.35 -0.47
CA GLY A 311 -17.91 7.03 -1.15
C GLY A 311 -18.90 6.04 -1.78
N ALA A 312 -18.44 4.90 -2.28
CA ALA A 312 -19.29 3.86 -2.87
C ALA A 312 -20.31 3.26 -1.88
N LEU A 313 -20.10 3.44 -0.57
CA LEU A 313 -21.04 3.00 0.47
C LEU A 313 -22.39 3.74 0.42
N VAL A 314 -22.40 4.96 -0.09
CA VAL A 314 -23.56 5.87 -0.05
C VAL A 314 -23.76 6.67 -1.34
N GLU A 315 -23.20 6.18 -2.43
CA GLU A 315 -23.36 6.77 -3.75
C GLU A 315 -24.83 6.94 -4.12
N PHE A 316 -25.14 8.08 -4.74
CA PHE A 316 -26.48 8.54 -5.11
C PHE A 316 -27.46 8.78 -3.94
N LYS A 317 -27.00 8.72 -2.69
CA LYS A 317 -27.81 9.11 -1.53
C LYS A 317 -27.77 10.62 -1.31
N THR A 318 -28.84 11.15 -0.73
CA THR A 318 -28.90 12.55 -0.32
C THR A 318 -28.08 12.74 0.96
N ALA A 319 -27.57 13.96 1.20
CA ALA A 319 -26.89 14.28 2.45
C ALA A 319 -27.76 13.96 3.71
N GLU A 320 -29.08 14.16 3.61
CA GLU A 320 -30.03 13.87 4.69
C GLU A 320 -30.13 12.35 4.97
N ASP A 321 -30.25 11.53 3.93
CA ASP A 321 -30.31 10.07 4.08
C ASP A 321 -29.01 9.53 4.68
N ILE A 322 -27.88 10.08 4.27
CA ILE A 322 -26.56 9.69 4.79
C ILE A 322 -26.46 10.07 6.26
N ALA A 323 -26.80 11.31 6.64
CA ALA A 323 -26.77 11.76 8.03
C ALA A 323 -27.68 10.92 8.93
N ARG A 324 -28.84 10.48 8.42
CA ARG A 324 -29.77 9.60 9.14
C ARG A 324 -29.19 8.21 9.39
N ARG A 325 -28.50 7.63 8.40
CA ARG A 325 -27.91 6.28 8.48
C ARG A 325 -26.57 6.28 9.22
N TYR A 326 -25.81 7.37 9.12
CA TYR A 326 -24.47 7.54 9.66
C TYR A 326 -24.36 8.86 10.46
N PRO A 327 -24.99 8.95 11.65
CA PRO A 327 -24.99 10.18 12.44
C PRO A 327 -23.58 10.64 12.87
N GLY A 328 -22.61 9.73 12.95
CA GLY A 328 -21.19 10.03 13.21
C GLY A 328 -20.32 10.26 11.96
N GLY A 329 -20.93 10.21 10.78
CA GLY A 329 -20.25 10.15 9.49
C GLY A 329 -19.96 8.73 9.00
N VAL A 330 -19.75 8.56 7.70
CA VAL A 330 -19.25 7.30 7.12
C VAL A 330 -17.76 7.20 7.45
N ARG A 331 -17.39 6.45 8.50
CA ARG A 331 -16.04 6.48 9.09
C ARG A 331 -15.16 5.29 8.75
N ASP A 332 -15.73 4.22 8.20
CA ASP A 332 -15.03 2.96 7.97
C ASP A 332 -15.34 2.41 6.59
N LEU A 333 -14.33 1.84 5.94
CA LEU A 333 -14.54 1.00 4.76
C LEU A 333 -15.23 -0.28 5.20
N ALA A 334 -16.32 -0.64 4.53
CA ALA A 334 -17.13 -1.81 4.85
C ALA A 334 -17.54 -2.52 3.56
N ASP A 335 -17.90 -3.80 3.65
CA ASP A 335 -18.60 -4.43 2.50
C ASP A 335 -20.02 -3.86 2.40
N GLY A 336 -20.58 -3.89 1.19
CA GLY A 336 -21.93 -3.41 0.90
C GLY A 336 -21.90 -2.15 0.03
N GLY A 337 -22.77 -1.19 0.35
CA GLY A 337 -22.90 0.04 -0.43
C GLY A 337 -23.84 -0.08 -1.62
N THR A 338 -23.75 0.89 -2.54
CA THR A 338 -24.60 0.96 -3.74
C THR A 338 -24.40 -0.25 -4.64
N TRP A 339 -23.17 -0.74 -4.72
CA TRP A 339 -22.76 -1.84 -5.59
C TRP A 339 -22.44 -3.14 -4.85
N ASP A 340 -22.73 -3.29 -3.56
CA ASP A 340 -22.40 -4.51 -2.77
C ASP A 340 -20.91 -4.94 -2.91
N THR A 341 -20.01 -3.97 -2.87
CA THR A 341 -18.54 -4.13 -3.01
C THR A 341 -17.90 -4.64 -1.73
N LEU A 342 -16.70 -5.22 -1.81
CA LEU A 342 -15.89 -5.48 -0.62
C LEU A 342 -15.30 -4.19 -0.03
N ALA A 343 -15.00 -4.19 1.27
CA ALA A 343 -14.25 -3.11 1.90
C ALA A 343 -12.90 -2.92 1.19
N GLY A 344 -12.66 -1.71 0.69
CA GLY A 344 -11.46 -1.36 -0.08
C GLY A 344 -11.48 -1.79 -1.55
N GLN A 345 -12.60 -2.28 -2.08
CA GLN A 345 -12.75 -2.57 -3.51
C GLN A 345 -13.00 -1.28 -4.29
N PRO A 346 -12.20 -1.00 -5.35
CA PRO A 346 -12.39 0.18 -6.18
C PRO A 346 -13.61 0.07 -7.11
N THR A 347 -14.21 1.21 -7.46
CA THR A 347 -15.17 1.40 -8.57
C THR A 347 -14.44 1.86 -9.84
N ASP A 348 -15.16 2.38 -10.84
CA ASP A 348 -14.56 2.82 -12.11
C ASP A 348 -13.53 3.94 -11.93
N ASP A 349 -13.74 4.83 -10.95
CA ASP A 349 -12.82 5.87 -10.50
C ASP A 349 -11.36 5.38 -10.41
N SER A 350 -11.13 4.42 -9.52
CA SER A 350 -9.79 3.91 -9.25
C SER A 350 -9.41 2.72 -10.13
N GLU A 351 -10.37 1.94 -10.65
CA GLU A 351 -10.03 0.92 -11.66
C GLU A 351 -9.41 1.56 -12.90
N MET A 352 -9.97 2.66 -13.40
CA MET A 352 -9.38 3.39 -14.53
C MET A 352 -8.03 4.03 -14.17
N ALA A 353 -7.87 4.55 -12.94
CA ALA A 353 -6.60 5.09 -12.47
C ALA A 353 -5.50 4.03 -12.38
N LEU A 354 -5.82 2.82 -11.89
CA LEU A 354 -4.90 1.69 -11.86
C LEU A 354 -4.45 1.32 -13.29
N MET A 355 -5.38 1.33 -14.25
CA MET A 355 -5.06 1.03 -15.65
C MET A 355 -4.17 2.10 -16.29
N LEU A 356 -4.41 3.38 -16.00
CA LEU A 356 -3.53 4.46 -16.41
C LEU A 356 -2.13 4.30 -15.81
N ALA A 357 -2.05 4.04 -14.50
CA ALA A 357 -0.79 3.83 -13.79
C ALA A 357 0.02 2.69 -14.41
N ARG A 358 -0.63 1.54 -14.67
CA ARG A 358 0.02 0.38 -15.28
C ARG A 358 0.47 0.65 -16.72
N SER A 359 -0.33 1.39 -17.49
CA SER A 359 0.05 1.80 -18.85
C SER A 359 1.32 2.66 -18.83
N ILE A 360 1.36 3.66 -17.94
CA ILE A 360 2.53 4.54 -17.76
C ILE A 360 3.77 3.74 -17.36
N VAL A 361 3.68 2.88 -16.34
CA VAL A 361 4.81 2.07 -15.86
C VAL A 361 5.33 1.15 -16.97
N ARG A 362 4.41 0.52 -17.73
CA ARG A 362 4.77 -0.37 -18.85
C ARG A 362 5.46 0.39 -19.97
N LYS A 363 5.02 1.61 -20.28
CA LYS A 363 5.57 2.44 -21.36
C LYS A 363 6.73 3.32 -20.92
N ARG A 364 7.04 3.36 -19.60
CA ARG A 364 8.01 4.27 -18.98
C ARG A 364 7.72 5.74 -19.31
N GLY A 365 6.45 6.11 -19.27
CA GLY A 365 5.96 7.43 -19.64
C GLY A 365 4.52 7.41 -20.11
N PHE A 366 3.91 8.58 -20.26
CA PHE A 366 2.56 8.71 -20.78
C PHE A 366 2.55 8.62 -22.31
N VAL A 367 1.70 7.74 -22.84
CA VAL A 367 1.42 7.61 -24.28
C VAL A 367 -0.10 7.48 -24.43
N ALA A 368 -0.74 8.45 -25.07
CA ALA A 368 -2.20 8.54 -25.15
C ALA A 368 -2.86 7.28 -25.74
N ASP A 369 -2.32 6.73 -26.84
CA ASP A 369 -2.84 5.50 -27.45
C ASP A 369 -2.72 4.29 -26.51
N ALA A 370 -1.63 4.22 -25.73
CA ALA A 370 -1.45 3.14 -24.76
C ALA A 370 -2.37 3.30 -23.54
N ALA A 371 -2.68 4.53 -23.13
CA ALA A 371 -3.69 4.80 -22.09
C ALA A 371 -5.09 4.38 -22.59
N LEU A 372 -5.44 4.75 -23.82
CA LEU A 372 -6.70 4.32 -24.44
C LEU A 372 -6.80 2.80 -24.57
N ASP A 373 -5.72 2.12 -24.97
CA ASP A 373 -5.66 0.65 -25.02
C ASP A 373 -5.89 0.01 -23.64
N ALA A 374 -5.36 0.63 -22.58
CA ALA A 374 -5.60 0.19 -21.20
C ALA A 374 -7.06 0.39 -20.79
N TYR A 375 -7.68 1.52 -21.16
CA TYR A 375 -9.11 1.75 -20.90
C TYR A 375 -10.02 0.84 -21.71
N VAL A 376 -9.67 0.50 -22.96
CA VAL A 376 -10.41 -0.48 -23.77
C VAL A 376 -10.28 -1.89 -23.17
N HIS A 377 -9.10 -2.25 -22.65
CA HIS A 377 -8.91 -3.50 -21.89
C HIS A 377 -9.82 -3.54 -20.66
N TRP A 378 -9.84 -2.46 -19.87
CA TRP A 378 -10.74 -2.31 -18.72
C TRP A 378 -12.22 -2.42 -19.11
N TYR A 379 -12.66 -1.71 -20.16
CA TYR A 379 -14.02 -1.83 -20.68
C TYR A 379 -14.38 -3.27 -21.05
N GLY A 380 -13.45 -3.99 -21.69
CA GLY A 380 -13.59 -5.40 -22.04
C GLY A 380 -13.74 -6.34 -20.84
N SER A 381 -13.27 -5.93 -19.66
CA SER A 381 -13.46 -6.67 -18.40
C SER A 381 -14.87 -6.53 -17.80
N ARG A 382 -15.77 -5.79 -18.47
CA ARG A 382 -17.18 -5.54 -18.07
C ARG A 382 -17.26 -4.99 -16.64
N PRO A 383 -16.82 -3.75 -16.42
CA PRO A 383 -16.93 -3.12 -15.10
C PRO A 383 -18.41 -3.04 -14.69
N PHE A 384 -18.66 -3.15 -13.40
CA PHE A 384 -20.02 -3.10 -12.85
C PHE A 384 -20.56 -1.67 -12.76
N ASP A 385 -19.65 -0.70 -12.79
CA ASP A 385 -19.96 0.72 -12.88
C ASP A 385 -19.16 1.36 -14.02
N ILE A 386 -19.78 2.33 -14.71
CA ILE A 386 -19.17 3.10 -15.79
C ILE A 386 -20.06 4.29 -16.16
N GLY A 387 -19.50 5.50 -16.05
CA GLY A 387 -20.19 6.71 -16.50
C GLY A 387 -20.54 6.71 -18.00
N ASN A 388 -21.71 7.26 -18.36
CA ASN A 388 -22.22 7.28 -19.75
C ASN A 388 -21.25 7.89 -20.78
N THR A 389 -20.58 8.99 -20.41
CA THR A 389 -19.60 9.67 -21.29
C THR A 389 -18.39 8.77 -21.57
N THR A 390 -17.87 8.11 -20.54
CA THR A 390 -16.79 7.11 -20.64
C THR A 390 -17.24 5.93 -21.50
N ALA A 391 -18.42 5.37 -21.23
CA ALA A 391 -18.97 4.23 -21.96
C ALA A 391 -19.13 4.52 -23.46
N ALA A 392 -19.61 5.70 -23.83
CA ALA A 392 -19.79 6.07 -25.24
C ALA A 392 -18.46 6.08 -26.01
N ALA A 393 -17.44 6.76 -25.47
CA ALA A 393 -16.12 6.84 -26.09
C ALA A 393 -15.43 5.46 -26.16
N LEU A 394 -15.43 4.70 -25.07
CA LEU A 394 -14.78 3.39 -25.02
C LEU A 394 -15.51 2.33 -25.84
N ARG A 395 -16.84 2.38 -25.93
CA ARG A 395 -17.61 1.51 -26.82
C ARG A 395 -17.23 1.74 -28.28
N ALA A 396 -17.13 2.99 -28.69
CA ALA A 396 -16.70 3.34 -30.05
C ALA A 396 -15.27 2.85 -30.31
N ALA A 397 -14.34 3.11 -29.39
CA ALA A 397 -12.95 2.64 -29.47
C ALA A 397 -12.85 1.11 -29.53
N ALA A 398 -13.60 0.39 -28.68
CA ALA A 398 -13.62 -1.07 -28.67
C ALA A 398 -14.20 -1.68 -29.95
N GLY A 399 -15.06 -0.92 -30.67
CA GLY A 399 -15.58 -1.29 -31.97
C GLY A 399 -14.66 -0.98 -33.16
N ALA A 400 -13.49 -0.38 -32.94
CA ALA A 400 -12.54 -0.08 -34.00
C ALA A 400 -11.99 -1.38 -34.64
N PRO A 401 -11.93 -1.49 -35.99
CA PRO A 401 -11.40 -2.65 -36.69
C PRO A 401 -9.95 -3.00 -36.32
N LEU A 402 -9.11 -1.97 -36.13
CA LEU A 402 -7.69 -2.11 -35.80
C LEU A 402 -7.33 -1.31 -34.54
N PRO A 403 -6.36 -1.77 -33.71
CA PRO A 403 -5.89 -1.01 -32.56
C PRO A 403 -5.44 0.42 -32.89
N SER A 404 -4.80 0.63 -34.05
CA SER A 404 -4.35 1.95 -34.53
C SER A 404 -5.50 2.93 -34.83
N GLU A 405 -6.73 2.44 -35.01
CA GLU A 405 -7.90 3.26 -35.32
C GLU A 405 -8.70 3.65 -34.07
N ARG A 406 -8.38 3.05 -32.90
CA ARG A 406 -9.11 3.24 -31.64
C ARG A 406 -9.24 4.71 -31.26
N LEU A 407 -8.19 5.51 -31.41
CA LEU A 407 -8.21 6.92 -31.05
C LEU A 407 -9.22 7.72 -31.89
N ALA A 408 -9.27 7.48 -33.20
CA ALA A 408 -10.21 8.14 -34.09
C ALA A 408 -11.66 7.77 -33.72
N HIS A 409 -11.91 6.49 -33.44
CA HIS A 409 -13.21 6.00 -33.02
C HIS A 409 -13.63 6.53 -31.64
N ALA A 410 -12.71 6.56 -30.67
CA ALA A 410 -12.95 7.14 -29.35
C ALA A 410 -13.41 8.59 -29.46
N ARG A 411 -12.68 9.40 -30.25
CA ARG A 411 -13.00 10.81 -30.50
C ARG A 411 -14.36 11.00 -31.20
N ALA A 412 -14.69 10.12 -32.14
CA ALA A 412 -15.98 10.15 -32.83
C ALA A 412 -17.15 9.79 -31.90
N GLY A 413 -16.92 8.89 -30.93
CA GLY A 413 -17.92 8.48 -29.94
C GLY A 413 -17.99 9.36 -28.69
N ALA A 414 -17.00 10.24 -28.47
CA ALA A 414 -16.94 11.09 -27.29
C ALA A 414 -17.94 12.25 -27.35
N SER A 415 -18.51 12.61 -26.20
CA SER A 415 -19.42 13.75 -26.10
C SER A 415 -18.65 15.06 -25.94
N TRP A 416 -18.91 16.02 -26.83
CA TRP A 416 -18.31 17.36 -26.80
C TRP A 416 -19.08 18.34 -25.91
N THR A 417 -20.27 17.96 -25.43
CA THR A 417 -21.14 18.80 -24.59
C THR A 417 -21.17 18.34 -23.13
N SER A 418 -20.74 17.10 -22.86
CA SER A 418 -20.71 16.55 -21.51
C SER A 418 -19.62 17.21 -20.67
N GLN A 419 -19.98 17.65 -19.46
CA GLN A 419 -19.05 18.14 -18.45
C GLN A 419 -18.90 17.15 -17.29
N ALA A 420 -18.92 15.85 -17.60
CA ALA A 420 -18.76 14.80 -16.61
C ALA A 420 -17.33 14.77 -16.01
N ASN A 421 -17.20 14.31 -14.78
CA ASN A 421 -15.95 14.19 -14.01
C ASN A 421 -15.10 12.95 -14.36
N GLY A 422 -15.57 12.09 -15.27
CA GLY A 422 -14.97 10.80 -15.61
C GLY A 422 -13.51 10.83 -16.09
N SER A 423 -12.99 11.98 -16.51
CA SER A 423 -11.57 12.15 -16.85
C SER A 423 -10.71 12.71 -15.71
N VAL A 424 -11.28 13.39 -14.72
CA VAL A 424 -10.51 13.92 -13.57
C VAL A 424 -10.21 12.79 -12.58
N MET A 425 -11.21 11.94 -12.32
CA MET A 425 -11.13 10.88 -11.32
C MET A 425 -10.00 9.87 -11.53
N ARG A 426 -9.64 9.62 -12.78
CA ARG A 426 -8.59 8.67 -13.15
C ARG A 426 -7.21 9.27 -13.34
N ALA A 427 -7.06 10.60 -13.27
CA ALA A 427 -5.89 11.31 -13.79
C ALA A 427 -4.72 11.43 -12.80
N ALA A 428 -4.91 11.09 -11.52
CA ALA A 428 -3.88 11.23 -10.49
C ALA A 428 -2.51 10.60 -10.85
N PRO A 429 -2.42 9.41 -11.48
CA PRO A 429 -1.15 8.81 -11.90
C PRO A 429 -0.25 9.73 -12.75
N LEU A 430 -0.82 10.64 -13.53
CA LEU A 430 -0.06 11.61 -14.33
C LEU A 430 0.66 12.64 -13.46
N GLY A 431 0.07 12.99 -12.32
CA GLY A 431 0.69 13.88 -11.34
C GLY A 431 1.86 13.22 -10.64
N LEU A 432 1.79 11.90 -10.40
CA LEU A 432 2.89 11.12 -9.83
C LEU A 432 4.05 11.00 -10.83
N LEU A 433 3.75 10.69 -12.09
CA LEU A 433 4.74 10.68 -13.17
C LEU A 433 5.42 12.06 -13.32
N GLY A 434 4.63 13.13 -13.25
CA GLY A 434 5.10 14.51 -13.37
C GLY A 434 5.48 15.17 -12.04
N ALA A 435 5.84 14.42 -11.00
CA ALA A 435 6.18 14.97 -9.69
C ALA A 435 7.22 16.10 -9.80
N GLY A 436 6.91 17.29 -9.25
CA GLY A 436 7.74 18.49 -9.36
C GLY A 436 7.69 19.21 -10.73
N ARG A 437 6.95 18.67 -11.71
CA ARG A 437 6.83 19.19 -13.09
C ARG A 437 5.36 19.46 -13.46
N PRO A 438 4.66 20.36 -12.73
CA PRO A 438 3.21 20.53 -12.86
C PRO A 438 2.73 20.94 -14.26
N ARG A 439 3.52 21.71 -15.02
CA ARG A 439 3.15 22.13 -16.39
C ARG A 439 3.12 20.97 -17.37
N GLU A 440 4.09 20.06 -17.26
CA GLU A 440 4.20 18.88 -18.11
C GLU A 440 3.11 17.87 -17.78
N ALA A 441 2.91 17.61 -16.48
CA ALA A 441 1.83 16.75 -15.99
C ALA A 441 0.45 17.23 -16.47
N ALA A 442 0.21 18.54 -16.43
CA ALA A 442 -1.02 19.15 -16.92
C ALA A 442 -1.22 19.02 -18.43
N ALA A 443 -0.15 18.94 -19.22
CA ALA A 443 -0.26 18.69 -20.66
C ALA A 443 -0.79 17.27 -20.91
N TRP A 444 -0.19 16.26 -20.27
CA TRP A 444 -0.66 14.87 -20.36
C TRP A 444 -2.09 14.70 -19.88
N ALA A 445 -2.49 15.42 -18.83
CA ALA A 445 -3.86 15.36 -18.31
C ALA A 445 -4.91 15.87 -19.30
N ARG A 446 -4.57 16.86 -20.14
CA ARG A 446 -5.46 17.32 -21.23
C ARG A 446 -5.56 16.24 -22.31
N ASP A 447 -4.44 15.65 -22.68
CA ASP A 447 -4.39 14.60 -23.69
C ASP A 447 -5.18 13.35 -23.24
N ASP A 448 -5.03 12.93 -21.98
CA ASP A 448 -5.82 11.82 -21.39
C ASP A 448 -7.31 12.16 -21.29
N SER A 449 -7.65 13.37 -20.86
CA SER A 449 -9.06 13.79 -20.78
C SER A 449 -9.71 13.72 -22.16
N ALA A 450 -9.04 14.24 -23.19
CA ALA A 450 -9.57 14.27 -24.55
C ALA A 450 -9.82 12.88 -25.17
N LEU A 451 -9.30 11.80 -24.58
CA LEU A 451 -9.60 10.44 -25.02
C LEU A 451 -11.08 10.07 -24.85
N THR A 452 -11.75 10.61 -23.82
CA THR A 452 -13.17 10.30 -23.52
C THR A 452 -14.03 11.51 -23.19
N HIS A 453 -13.44 12.59 -22.69
CA HIS A 453 -14.09 13.84 -22.27
C HIS A 453 -13.37 15.04 -22.91
N PRO A 454 -13.61 15.30 -24.22
CA PRO A 454 -12.93 16.36 -24.96
C PRO A 454 -13.44 17.78 -24.65
N HIS A 455 -14.49 17.91 -23.85
CA HIS A 455 -15.02 19.21 -23.46
C HIS A 455 -13.92 20.07 -22.78
N PRO A 456 -13.74 21.36 -23.16
CA PRO A 456 -12.65 22.19 -22.64
C PRO A 456 -12.59 22.28 -21.11
N VAL A 457 -13.75 22.43 -20.45
CA VAL A 457 -13.87 22.41 -18.98
C VAL A 457 -13.36 21.10 -18.36
N CYS A 458 -13.63 19.93 -18.94
CA CYS A 458 -13.11 18.65 -18.45
C CYS A 458 -11.58 18.61 -18.58
N CYS A 459 -11.07 18.94 -19.78
CA CYS A 459 -9.62 18.97 -20.03
C CYS A 459 -8.88 19.93 -19.09
N ALA A 460 -9.44 21.12 -18.86
CA ALA A 460 -8.84 22.11 -17.97
C ALA A 460 -8.96 21.73 -16.49
N SER A 461 -10.06 21.08 -16.08
CA SER A 461 -10.20 20.55 -14.72
C SER A 461 -9.20 19.43 -14.44
N SER A 462 -9.03 18.47 -15.36
CA SER A 462 -8.01 17.42 -15.26
C SER A 462 -6.60 18.02 -15.20
N ALA A 463 -6.32 19.03 -16.02
CA ALA A 463 -5.03 19.72 -16.03
C ALA A 463 -4.73 20.44 -14.70
N ALA A 464 -5.70 21.16 -14.15
CA ALA A 464 -5.56 21.87 -12.88
C ALA A 464 -5.36 20.88 -11.71
N PHE A 465 -6.17 19.83 -11.64
CA PHE A 465 -6.05 18.77 -10.64
C PHE A 465 -4.68 18.09 -10.69
N VAL A 466 -4.25 17.63 -11.87
CA VAL A 466 -2.96 16.95 -12.05
C VAL A 466 -1.77 17.87 -11.75
N ALA A 467 -1.86 19.16 -12.08
CA ALA A 467 -0.82 20.13 -11.71
C ALA A 467 -0.68 20.27 -10.19
N ALA A 468 -1.80 20.31 -9.46
CA ALA A 468 -1.76 20.34 -7.99
C ALA A 468 -1.15 19.07 -7.41
N VAL A 469 -1.54 17.89 -7.91
CA VAL A 469 -0.95 16.61 -7.48
C VAL A 469 0.56 16.59 -7.74
N ALA A 470 1.00 16.97 -8.94
CA ALA A 470 2.42 17.03 -9.30
C ALA A 470 3.22 17.99 -8.41
N ALA A 471 2.67 19.17 -8.11
CA ALA A 471 3.30 20.13 -7.21
C ALA A 471 3.35 19.63 -5.76
N ALA A 472 2.25 19.04 -5.27
CA ALA A 472 2.16 18.49 -3.92
C ALA A 472 3.17 17.36 -3.71
N VAL A 473 3.21 16.36 -4.61
CA VAL A 473 4.20 15.27 -4.55
C VAL A 473 5.62 15.82 -4.66
N GLY A 474 5.83 16.85 -5.49
CA GLY A 474 7.09 17.60 -5.59
C GLY A 474 7.50 18.39 -4.34
N GLY A 475 6.63 18.51 -3.33
CA GLY A 475 6.93 19.14 -2.05
C GLY A 475 6.47 20.60 -1.92
N ALA A 476 5.61 21.10 -2.82
CA ALA A 476 5.13 22.48 -2.79
C ALA A 476 4.11 22.78 -1.67
N GLY A 477 3.67 21.75 -0.93
CA GLY A 477 2.65 21.89 0.12
C GLY A 477 1.26 22.26 -0.42
N VAL A 478 0.34 22.55 0.50
CA VAL A 478 -1.08 22.86 0.17
C VAL A 478 -1.22 24.09 -0.72
N GLU A 479 -0.67 25.23 -0.30
CA GLU A 479 -0.79 26.48 -1.05
C GLU A 479 -0.04 26.43 -2.40
N GLY A 480 1.11 25.76 -2.46
CA GLY A 480 1.84 25.57 -3.71
C GLY A 480 1.09 24.66 -4.69
N ALA A 481 0.41 23.63 -4.20
CA ALA A 481 -0.46 22.78 -5.00
C ALA A 481 -1.66 23.56 -5.55
N PHE A 482 -2.33 24.37 -4.72
CA PHE A 482 -3.41 25.26 -5.15
C PHE A 482 -2.93 26.27 -6.20
N ALA A 483 -1.79 26.92 -5.97
CA ALA A 483 -1.21 27.88 -6.90
C ALA A 483 -0.87 27.25 -8.26
N ALA A 484 -0.36 26.02 -8.27
CA ALA A 484 -0.09 25.28 -9.51
C ALA A 484 -1.37 25.00 -10.32
N ALA A 485 -2.47 24.62 -9.65
CA ALA A 485 -3.77 24.45 -10.30
C ALA A 485 -4.30 25.75 -10.90
N LEU A 486 -4.30 26.83 -10.12
CA LEU A 486 -4.79 28.13 -10.57
C LEU A 486 -4.00 28.65 -11.77
N ALA A 487 -2.67 28.58 -11.71
CA ALA A 487 -1.81 28.98 -12.82
C ALA A 487 -2.09 28.20 -14.12
N GLN A 488 -2.42 26.91 -14.01
CA GLN A 488 -2.81 26.10 -15.18
C GLN A 488 -4.17 26.46 -15.75
N ALA A 489 -5.14 26.80 -14.90
CA ALA A 489 -6.46 27.27 -15.34
C ALA A 489 -6.36 28.65 -16.02
N GLU A 490 -5.58 29.57 -15.46
CA GLU A 490 -5.37 30.92 -15.98
C GLU A 490 -4.64 30.93 -17.34
N GLN A 491 -3.63 30.08 -17.51
CA GLN A 491 -2.82 30.03 -18.74
C GLN A 491 -3.66 29.81 -20.02
N ARG A 492 -4.81 29.12 -19.93
CA ARG A 492 -5.69 28.84 -21.07
C ARG A 492 -6.99 29.63 -21.05
N GLY A 493 -7.27 30.37 -19.96
CA GLY A 493 -8.44 31.25 -19.85
C GLY A 493 -9.77 30.54 -19.64
N GLU A 494 -9.79 29.30 -19.13
CA GLU A 494 -11.03 28.55 -18.89
C GLU A 494 -11.76 29.06 -17.65
N ARG A 495 -12.59 30.09 -17.85
CA ARG A 495 -13.17 30.89 -16.77
C ARG A 495 -13.94 30.09 -15.74
N ALA A 496 -14.69 29.07 -16.17
CA ALA A 496 -15.47 28.24 -15.26
C ALA A 496 -14.59 27.45 -14.26
N VAL A 497 -13.41 27.01 -14.69
CA VAL A 497 -12.44 26.31 -13.82
C VAL A 497 -11.79 27.29 -12.85
N ILE A 498 -11.42 28.48 -13.32
CA ILE A 498 -10.87 29.55 -12.48
C ILE A 498 -11.87 29.94 -11.39
N ASP A 499 -13.14 30.14 -11.75
CA ASP A 499 -14.19 30.53 -10.82
C ASP A 499 -14.47 29.42 -9.79
N ALA A 500 -14.46 28.14 -10.20
CA ALA A 500 -14.58 27.00 -9.28
C ALA A 500 -13.43 26.91 -8.28
N LEU A 501 -12.17 27.10 -8.72
CA LEU A 501 -11.00 27.15 -7.84
C LEU A 501 -11.06 28.35 -6.89
N ALA A 502 -11.51 29.52 -7.36
CA ALA A 502 -11.68 30.70 -6.53
C ALA A 502 -12.80 30.51 -5.48
N ALA A 503 -13.90 29.85 -5.85
CA ALA A 503 -14.99 29.50 -4.95
C ALA A 503 -14.54 28.52 -3.85
N ALA A 504 -13.66 27.56 -4.19
CA ALA A 504 -13.10 26.59 -3.26
C ALA A 504 -12.33 27.22 -2.08
N ARG A 505 -11.83 28.45 -2.21
CA ARG A 505 -11.23 29.20 -1.09
C ARG A 505 -12.24 29.73 -0.07
N ARG A 506 -13.53 29.74 -0.43
CA ARG A 506 -14.59 30.42 0.33
C ARG A 506 -15.61 29.44 0.89
N ALA A 507 -16.01 28.45 0.09
CA ALA A 507 -17.11 27.56 0.42
C ALA A 507 -17.00 26.21 -0.31
N PRO A 508 -17.58 25.15 0.26
CA PRO A 508 -17.79 23.89 -0.45
C PRO A 508 -18.73 24.11 -1.65
N PRO A 509 -18.77 23.20 -2.62
CA PRO A 509 -19.70 23.33 -3.74
C PRO A 509 -21.17 23.33 -3.28
N PRO A 510 -22.09 23.92 -4.08
CA PRO A 510 -23.52 23.75 -3.88
C PRO A 510 -23.91 22.27 -3.84
N SER A 511 -25.05 21.95 -3.21
CA SER A 511 -25.54 20.58 -2.97
C SER A 511 -25.14 19.58 -4.05
N ALA A 512 -24.16 18.72 -3.73
CA ALA A 512 -23.57 17.76 -4.65
C ALA A 512 -24.61 16.77 -5.23
N SER A 513 -25.72 16.53 -4.52
CA SER A 513 -26.82 15.69 -5.00
C SER A 513 -27.58 16.25 -6.20
N HIS A 514 -27.65 17.57 -6.40
CA HIS A 514 -28.41 18.17 -7.52
C HIS A 514 -27.60 18.25 -8.82
N HIS A 515 -26.29 18.07 -8.73
CA HIS A 515 -25.34 18.18 -9.84
C HIS A 515 -24.37 16.98 -9.87
N ALA A 516 -24.86 15.80 -9.51
CA ALA A 516 -24.07 14.56 -9.49
C ALA A 516 -23.39 14.33 -10.85
N GLY A 517 -22.11 13.95 -10.83
CA GLY A 517 -21.29 13.77 -12.03
C GLY A 517 -20.69 15.04 -12.62
N TRP A 518 -21.01 16.25 -12.14
CA TRP A 518 -20.48 17.48 -12.75
C TRP A 518 -19.04 17.79 -12.30
N VAL A 519 -18.14 17.92 -13.28
CA VAL A 519 -16.70 18.10 -13.04
C VAL A 519 -16.33 19.29 -12.15
N LEU A 520 -17.08 20.40 -12.21
CA LEU A 520 -16.78 21.58 -11.39
C LEU A 520 -17.16 21.40 -9.92
N ILE A 521 -18.16 20.57 -9.62
CA ILE A 521 -18.51 20.21 -8.23
C ILE A 521 -17.38 19.37 -7.63
N ALA A 522 -16.91 18.36 -8.36
CA ALA A 522 -15.81 17.52 -7.94
C ALA A 522 -14.53 18.33 -7.72
N LEU A 523 -14.21 19.23 -8.65
CA LEU A 523 -13.03 20.09 -8.56
C LEU A 523 -13.13 21.05 -7.36
N GLN A 524 -14.24 21.79 -7.23
CA GLN A 524 -14.41 22.73 -6.12
C GLN A 524 -14.37 21.98 -4.77
N ASN A 525 -14.99 20.80 -4.66
CA ASN A 525 -14.92 19.99 -3.44
C ASN A 525 -13.47 19.62 -3.11
N ALA A 526 -12.74 19.02 -4.05
CA ALA A 526 -11.38 18.56 -3.80
C ALA A 526 -10.45 19.69 -3.32
N PHE A 527 -10.54 20.87 -3.93
CA PHE A 527 -9.74 22.02 -3.52
C PHE A 527 -10.24 22.67 -2.22
N TYR A 528 -11.55 22.64 -1.95
CA TYR A 528 -12.08 23.10 -0.66
C TYR A 528 -11.56 22.21 0.47
N GLN A 529 -11.61 20.88 0.31
CA GLN A 529 -11.07 19.97 1.31
C GLN A 529 -9.55 20.14 1.46
N LEU A 530 -8.80 20.29 0.36
CA LEU A 530 -7.36 20.54 0.40
C LEU A 530 -7.01 21.77 1.27
N LEU A 531 -7.80 22.84 1.16
CA LEU A 531 -7.54 24.11 1.85
C LEU A 531 -8.06 24.14 3.29
N HIS A 532 -9.12 23.41 3.60
CA HIS A 532 -9.89 23.61 4.83
C HIS A 532 -10.06 22.36 5.70
N ALA A 533 -9.83 21.15 5.18
CA ALA A 533 -10.01 19.94 5.96
C ALA A 533 -8.92 19.83 7.05
N PRO A 534 -9.28 19.56 8.32
CA PRO A 534 -8.29 19.41 9.39
C PRO A 534 -7.40 18.16 9.23
N SER A 535 -7.88 17.16 8.49
CA SER A 535 -7.12 15.98 8.12
C SER A 535 -7.71 15.34 6.86
N LEU A 536 -6.95 14.43 6.24
CA LEU A 536 -7.41 13.66 5.09
C LEU A 536 -8.70 12.88 5.41
N GLU A 537 -8.75 12.20 6.57
CA GLU A 537 -9.95 11.46 6.99
C GLU A 537 -11.16 12.38 7.09
N GLN A 538 -11.02 13.55 7.73
CA GLN A 538 -12.14 14.48 7.88
C GLN A 538 -12.57 15.07 6.54
N GLY A 539 -11.65 15.33 5.62
CA GLY A 539 -11.96 15.80 4.27
C GLY A 539 -12.72 14.76 3.45
N LEU A 540 -12.34 13.48 3.55
CA LEU A 540 -13.07 12.37 2.93
C LEU A 540 -14.47 12.22 3.52
N VAL A 541 -14.59 12.20 4.85
CA VAL A 541 -15.89 12.10 5.52
C VAL A 541 -16.78 13.27 5.11
N ALA A 542 -16.27 14.51 5.16
CA ALA A 542 -17.05 15.69 4.76
C ALA A 542 -17.52 15.61 3.30
N THR A 543 -16.66 15.10 2.41
CA THR A 543 -17.01 14.88 1.00
C THR A 543 -18.13 13.87 0.84
N VAL A 544 -18.01 12.70 1.48
CA VAL A 544 -19.01 11.63 1.39
C VAL A 544 -20.34 12.05 2.01
N MET A 545 -20.31 12.78 3.13
CA MET A 545 -21.52 13.26 3.81
C MET A 545 -22.30 14.31 2.98
N ALA A 546 -21.70 14.91 1.96
CA ALA A 546 -22.40 15.84 1.07
C ALA A 546 -23.36 15.15 0.09
N GLY A 547 -23.28 13.83 -0.05
CA GLY A 547 -24.15 13.04 -0.93
C GLY A 547 -23.93 13.29 -2.43
N GLY A 548 -24.82 12.72 -3.25
CA GLY A 548 -24.68 12.75 -4.70
C GLY A 548 -23.63 11.74 -5.18
N ASP A 549 -22.65 12.23 -5.93
CA ASP A 549 -21.60 11.45 -6.60
C ASP A 549 -20.41 11.21 -5.66
N THR A 550 -20.62 10.42 -4.61
CA THR A 550 -19.77 10.41 -3.42
C THR A 550 -18.46 9.66 -3.59
N ASP A 551 -18.43 8.56 -4.34
CA ASP A 551 -17.22 7.83 -4.69
C ASP A 551 -16.26 8.68 -5.53
N THR A 552 -16.73 9.27 -6.63
CA THR A 552 -15.88 10.09 -7.49
C THR A 552 -15.36 11.34 -6.78
N ASN A 553 -16.24 12.05 -6.06
CA ASN A 553 -15.82 13.25 -5.33
C ASN A 553 -14.79 12.90 -4.24
N ALA A 554 -14.97 11.78 -3.54
CA ALA A 554 -14.05 11.33 -2.50
C ALA A 554 -12.75 10.77 -3.08
N ALA A 555 -12.78 10.12 -4.24
CA ALA A 555 -11.60 9.64 -4.96
C ALA A 555 -10.69 10.83 -5.35
N ILE A 556 -11.26 11.87 -5.95
CA ILE A 556 -10.52 13.07 -6.36
C ILE A 556 -9.99 13.84 -5.14
N ALA A 557 -10.82 14.05 -4.12
CA ALA A 557 -10.39 14.73 -2.89
C ALA A 557 -9.31 13.93 -2.15
N GLY A 558 -9.48 12.61 -2.03
CA GLY A 558 -8.55 11.70 -1.40
C GLY A 558 -7.20 11.66 -2.09
N ALA A 559 -7.18 11.62 -3.43
CA ALA A 559 -5.95 11.73 -4.22
C ALA A 559 -5.17 13.01 -3.89
N LEU A 560 -5.86 14.16 -3.90
CA LEU A 560 -5.23 15.45 -3.68
C LEU A 560 -4.74 15.64 -2.24
N LEU A 561 -5.57 15.27 -1.25
CA LEU A 561 -5.19 15.29 0.17
C LEU A 561 -4.02 14.34 0.45
N GLY A 562 -4.05 13.14 -0.14
CA GLY A 562 -2.98 12.17 -0.02
C GLY A 562 -1.67 12.65 -0.65
N ALA A 563 -1.75 13.31 -1.80
CA ALA A 563 -0.61 13.95 -2.45
C ALA A 563 0.00 15.09 -1.61
N ALA A 564 -0.81 15.81 -0.82
CA ALA A 564 -0.34 16.89 0.03
C ALA A 564 0.22 16.41 1.38
N HIS A 565 -0.45 15.45 2.03
CA HIS A 565 -0.18 15.06 3.41
C HIS A 565 0.57 13.73 3.56
N GLY A 566 0.68 12.94 2.50
CA GLY A 566 1.41 11.67 2.52
C GLY A 566 0.59 10.47 2.99
N ARG A 567 1.15 9.28 2.77
CA ARG A 567 0.60 7.97 3.10
C ARG A 567 0.07 7.89 4.53
N ASP A 568 0.80 8.44 5.48
CA ASP A 568 0.48 8.27 6.90
C ASP A 568 -0.75 9.09 7.33
N ALA A 569 -1.18 10.07 6.51
CA ALA A 569 -2.44 10.78 6.68
C ALA A 569 -3.67 9.95 6.27
N VAL A 570 -3.51 8.93 5.42
CA VAL A 570 -4.59 7.97 5.13
C VAL A 570 -4.72 7.03 6.32
N PRO A 571 -5.89 6.91 6.99
CA PRO A 571 -6.01 6.08 8.18
C PRO A 571 -5.48 4.66 7.98
N ALA A 572 -4.70 4.14 8.94
CA ALA A 572 -4.13 2.79 8.86
C ALA A 572 -5.20 1.72 8.59
N ARG A 573 -6.38 1.86 9.21
CA ARG A 573 -7.54 0.97 8.99
C ARG A 573 -8.07 0.99 7.55
N PHE A 574 -7.92 2.10 6.83
CA PHE A 574 -8.28 2.18 5.40
C PHE A 574 -7.19 1.57 4.54
N ARG A 575 -5.93 1.96 4.75
CA ARG A 575 -4.78 1.41 4.01
C ARG A 575 -4.77 -0.13 4.07
N ARG A 576 -5.03 -0.69 5.25
CA ARG A 576 -5.10 -2.13 5.47
C ARG A 576 -6.17 -2.80 4.59
N LEU A 577 -7.38 -2.26 4.54
CA LEU A 577 -8.47 -2.85 3.77
C LEU A 577 -8.26 -2.69 2.26
N VAL A 578 -7.72 -1.55 1.81
CA VAL A 578 -7.30 -1.33 0.42
C VAL A 578 -6.21 -2.33 0.03
N LEU A 579 -5.08 -2.39 0.75
CA LEU A 579 -3.92 -3.22 0.38
C LEU A 579 -4.16 -4.73 0.50
N THR A 580 -5.28 -5.15 1.10
CA THR A 580 -5.68 -6.55 1.20
C THR A 580 -6.90 -6.89 0.33
N CYS A 581 -7.42 -5.93 -0.43
CA CYS A 581 -8.60 -6.13 -1.26
C CYS A 581 -8.29 -6.98 -2.49
N ARG A 582 -8.74 -8.23 -2.44
CA ARG A 582 -8.79 -9.14 -3.58
C ARG A 582 -10.25 -9.56 -3.75
N PRO A 583 -10.99 -9.01 -4.73
CA PRO A 583 -12.38 -9.36 -5.05
C PRO A 583 -12.55 -10.81 -5.56
N LEU A 584 -12.19 -11.76 -4.70
CA LEU A 584 -12.23 -13.20 -4.91
C LEU A 584 -13.48 -13.80 -4.28
N PRO A 585 -13.98 -14.95 -4.80
CA PRO A 585 -15.08 -15.69 -4.16
C PRO A 585 -14.80 -16.02 -2.69
N GLU A 586 -13.57 -16.41 -2.37
CA GLU A 586 -13.11 -16.79 -1.03
C GLU A 586 -13.20 -15.63 -0.02
N ALA A 587 -13.15 -14.38 -0.51
CA ALA A 587 -13.31 -13.17 0.28
C ALA A 587 -14.78 -12.68 0.32
N GLY A 588 -15.72 -13.41 -0.29
CA GLY A 588 -17.14 -13.04 -0.32
C GLY A 588 -17.51 -12.03 -1.42
N ALA A 589 -16.63 -11.77 -2.39
CA ALA A 589 -16.84 -10.73 -3.40
C ALA A 589 -18.04 -11.04 -4.32
N LYS A 590 -18.95 -10.08 -4.46
CA LYS A 590 -20.05 -10.12 -5.45
C LYS A 590 -19.56 -9.69 -6.82
N HIS A 591 -18.81 -8.59 -6.86
CA HIS A 591 -18.23 -8.05 -8.07
C HIS A 591 -16.78 -8.52 -8.19
N ARG A 592 -16.57 -9.64 -8.89
CA ARG A 592 -15.22 -10.16 -9.13
C ARG A 592 -14.54 -9.33 -10.19
N ARG A 593 -13.31 -8.93 -9.91
CA ARG A 593 -12.47 -8.14 -10.83
C ARG A 593 -11.16 -8.87 -11.11
N PRO A 594 -10.60 -8.76 -12.32
CA PRO A 594 -9.33 -9.40 -12.64
C PRO A 594 -8.16 -8.77 -11.85
N PRO A 595 -7.04 -9.48 -11.65
CA PRO A 595 -5.94 -9.05 -10.77
C PRO A 595 -5.36 -7.67 -11.06
N GLU A 596 -5.32 -7.26 -12.33
CA GLU A 596 -4.87 -5.92 -12.75
C GLU A 596 -5.66 -4.77 -12.13
N LEU A 597 -6.89 -5.02 -11.66
CA LEU A 597 -7.77 -4.02 -11.04
C LEU A 597 -7.76 -4.12 -9.51
N TRP A 598 -6.99 -5.03 -8.93
CA TRP A 598 -6.85 -5.11 -7.48
C TRP A 598 -5.89 -4.01 -7.00
N PRO A 599 -6.20 -3.33 -5.89
CA PRO A 599 -5.35 -2.25 -5.37
C PRO A 599 -4.17 -2.73 -4.51
N VAL A 600 -3.91 -4.03 -4.45
CA VAL A 600 -2.95 -4.64 -3.51
C VAL A 600 -1.50 -4.22 -3.75
N ASP A 601 -1.16 -3.74 -4.95
CA ASP A 601 0.16 -3.26 -5.34
C ASP A 601 0.22 -1.72 -5.48
N ALA A 602 -0.77 -0.98 -4.97
CA ALA A 602 -0.84 0.48 -5.10
C ALA A 602 0.42 1.19 -4.59
N MET A 603 1.04 0.67 -3.53
CA MET A 603 2.30 1.19 -2.98
C MET A 603 3.46 1.07 -3.97
N LEU A 604 3.54 -0.06 -4.69
CA LEU A 604 4.56 -0.32 -5.71
C LEU A 604 4.30 0.51 -6.97
N LEU A 605 3.03 0.64 -7.37
CA LEU A 605 2.64 1.48 -8.51
C LEU A 605 3.01 2.94 -8.27
N ALA A 606 2.75 3.47 -7.07
CA ALA A 606 3.14 4.83 -6.71
C ALA A 606 4.65 5.06 -6.83
N GLU A 607 5.45 4.10 -6.34
CA GLU A 607 6.90 4.16 -6.44
C GLU A 607 7.38 4.11 -7.90
N ALA A 608 6.84 3.18 -8.69
CA ALA A 608 7.22 3.00 -10.08
C ALA A 608 6.85 4.20 -10.96
N LEU A 609 5.71 4.85 -10.68
CA LEU A 609 5.32 6.11 -11.34
C LEU A 609 6.31 7.23 -11.03
N LEU A 610 6.67 7.39 -9.76
CA LEU A 610 7.64 8.39 -9.32
C LEU A 610 9.03 8.15 -9.92
N ALA A 611 9.44 6.88 -10.03
CA ALA A 611 10.73 6.51 -10.64
C ALA A 611 10.74 6.67 -12.16
N SER A 612 9.60 6.43 -12.84
CA SER A 612 9.48 6.59 -14.30
C SER A 612 9.50 8.05 -14.75
N GLY A 613 9.25 8.99 -13.84
CA GLY A 613 9.23 10.43 -14.10
C GLY A 613 10.57 11.14 -14.00
N ARG A 614 11.66 10.44 -13.68
CA ARG A 614 12.98 11.02 -13.42
C ARG A 614 13.93 10.92 -14.60
#